data_AF-A0A523KBN6-F1
#
_entry.id   AF-A0A523KBN6-F1
#
_cell.length_a   1.000
_cell.length_b   1.000
_cell.length_c   1.000
_cell.angle_alpha   90.00
_cell.angle_beta   90.00
_cell.angle_gamma   90.00
#
_symmetry.space_group_name_H-M   'P 1'
#
loop_
_entity.id
_entity.type
_entity.pdbx_description
1 polymer ?
#
loop_
_entity_poly.entity_id
_entity_poly.type
_entity_poly.pdbx_seq_one_letter_code
_entity_poly.pdbx_strand_id
1 'polypeptide(L)'
;MGEPDPNLPSEDQKQCARELDVRFSGEISAQALDLLIGARCLELDPSPEWLCQVAQQLGLGGPHSTRRELYHLIEAELMITGREVELLVWFLYGVSRHLGGRAWDGPDGSGISTTVMEKLARRLAREPWVMASLKRYLPGTVYRFGGFYGSTDTLAFRVAARALEERTGVAPRTRESGRR
;
A
#
# COMPACT_ATOMS: atom_id res chain seq x y z
N MET A 1 15.36 35.25 -2.10
CA MET A 1 14.50 34.26 -1.42
C MET A 1 15.29 33.75 -0.23
N GLY A 2 14.78 33.92 1.00
CA GLY A 2 15.42 33.36 2.19
C GLY A 2 15.19 31.85 2.25
N GLU A 3 16.17 31.10 2.75
CA GLU A 3 16.02 29.66 3.00
C GLU A 3 14.92 29.42 4.05
N PRO A 4 14.09 28.37 3.88
CA PRO A 4 13.08 28.01 4.86
C PRO A 4 13.74 27.58 6.17
N ASP A 5 13.24 28.10 7.30
CA ASP A 5 13.69 27.70 8.63
C ASP A 5 13.28 26.24 8.90
N PRO A 6 14.24 25.30 9.06
CA PRO A 6 13.95 23.88 9.26
C PRO A 6 13.21 23.58 10.57
N ASN A 7 13.14 24.53 11.51
CA ASN A 7 12.39 24.37 12.75
C ASN A 7 10.91 24.69 12.61
N LEU A 8 10.52 25.41 11.56
CA LEU A 8 9.13 25.77 11.30
C LEU A 8 8.46 24.73 10.38
N PRO A 9 7.18 24.41 10.59
CA PRO A 9 6.48 23.49 9.72
C PRO A 9 6.38 24.01 8.29
N SER A 10 6.59 23.12 7.32
CA SER A 10 6.35 23.39 5.91
C SER A 10 4.87 23.63 5.61
N GLU A 11 4.57 24.25 4.47
CA GLU A 11 3.18 24.41 4.02
C GLU A 11 2.49 23.06 3.79
N ASP A 12 3.24 22.04 3.35
CA ASP A 12 2.72 20.68 3.19
C ASP A 12 2.31 20.07 4.53
N GLN A 13 3.11 20.25 5.59
CA GLN A 13 2.77 19.77 6.94
C GLN A 13 1.53 20.47 7.48
N LYS A 14 1.41 21.80 7.28
CA LYS A 14 0.21 22.56 7.69
C LYS A 14 -1.03 22.14 6.90
N GLN A 15 -0.88 21.86 5.60
CA GLN A 15 -1.97 21.37 4.77
C GLN A 15 -2.45 19.99 5.23
N CYS A 16 -1.52 19.06 5.48
CA CYS A 16 -1.81 17.74 6.02
C CYS A 16 -2.54 17.82 7.37
N ALA A 17 -2.09 18.68 8.28
CA ALA A 17 -2.74 18.90 9.56
C ALA A 17 -4.20 19.37 9.43
N ARG A 18 -4.49 20.27 8.47
CA ARG A 18 -5.86 20.75 8.19
C ARG A 18 -6.76 19.64 7.65
N GLU A 19 -6.24 18.83 6.74
CA GLU A 19 -6.99 17.71 6.13
C GLU A 19 -7.36 16.63 7.17
N LEU A 20 -6.55 16.48 8.21
CA LEU A 20 -6.74 15.50 9.29
C LEU A 20 -7.49 16.06 10.51
N ASP A 21 -7.93 17.33 10.47
CA ASP A 21 -8.50 18.08 11.61
C ASP A 21 -7.59 18.03 12.86
N VAL A 22 -6.27 18.11 12.64
CA VAL A 22 -5.27 18.19 13.71
C VAL A 22 -5.26 19.60 14.27
N ARG A 23 -5.63 19.74 15.55
CA ARG A 23 -5.68 21.02 16.24
C ARG A 23 -4.43 21.22 17.09
N PHE A 24 -3.83 22.40 16.97
CA PHE A 24 -2.71 22.85 17.79
C PHE A 24 -2.83 24.35 18.04
N SER A 25 -2.28 24.84 19.15
CA SER A 25 -2.33 26.25 19.55
C SER A 25 -0.94 26.85 19.61
N GLY A 26 -0.77 28.07 19.08
CA GLY A 26 0.49 28.82 19.15
C GLY A 26 1.51 28.41 18.09
N GLU A 27 2.77 28.82 18.30
CA GLU A 27 3.90 28.40 17.48
C GLU A 27 4.24 26.93 17.78
N ILE A 28 4.19 26.09 16.74
CA ILE A 28 4.54 24.67 16.81
C ILE A 28 5.77 24.42 15.94
N SER A 29 6.69 23.58 16.40
CA SER A 29 7.82 23.15 15.59
C SER A 29 7.39 22.13 14.54
N ALA A 30 8.15 22.00 13.44
CA ALA A 30 7.94 20.98 12.41
C ALA A 30 7.83 19.58 13.02
N GLN A 31 8.75 19.23 13.93
CA GLN A 31 8.78 17.92 14.59
C GLN A 31 7.55 17.68 15.47
N ALA A 32 7.08 18.68 16.22
CA ALA A 32 5.90 18.53 17.06
C ALA A 32 4.62 18.41 16.23
N LEU A 33 4.53 19.11 15.10
CA LEU A 33 3.39 19.00 14.19
C LEU A 33 3.33 17.60 13.54
N ASP A 34 4.47 17.04 13.13
CA ASP A 34 4.54 15.67 12.61
C ASP A 34 4.05 14.63 13.61
N LEU A 35 4.38 14.79 14.90
CA LEU A 35 3.90 13.89 15.96
C LEU A 35 2.38 13.94 16.11
N LEU A 36 1.78 15.14 16.03
CA LEU A 36 0.32 15.31 16.11
C LEU A 36 -0.39 14.74 14.88
N ILE A 37 0.16 14.98 13.69
CA ILE A 37 -0.32 14.38 12.43
C ILE A 37 -0.27 12.87 12.53
N GLY A 38 0.87 12.30 12.94
CA GLY A 38 1.05 10.87 13.13
C GLY A 38 0.04 10.27 14.12
N ALA A 39 -0.17 10.92 15.27
CA ALA A 39 -1.14 10.46 16.26
C ALA A 39 -2.58 10.43 15.71
N ARG A 40 -2.97 11.47 14.95
CA ARG A 40 -4.31 11.56 14.35
C ARG A 40 -4.49 10.56 13.21
N CYS A 41 -3.46 10.38 12.40
CA CYS A 41 -3.39 9.34 11.37
C CYS A 41 -3.61 7.94 11.96
N LEU A 42 -2.99 7.63 13.09
CA LEU A 42 -3.16 6.37 13.80
C LEU A 42 -4.56 6.20 14.39
N GLU A 43 -5.17 7.28 14.87
CA GLU A 43 -6.55 7.26 15.39
C GLU A 43 -7.56 6.97 14.27
N LEU A 44 -7.34 7.54 13.08
CA LEU A 44 -8.29 7.45 11.96
C LEU A 44 -8.10 6.20 11.09
N ASP A 45 -6.88 5.73 10.89
CA ASP A 45 -6.57 4.53 10.08
C ASP A 45 -5.36 3.76 10.64
N PRO A 46 -5.53 3.07 11.78
CA PRO A 46 -4.44 2.35 12.40
C PRO A 46 -3.89 1.27 11.46
N SER A 47 -2.55 1.21 11.40
CA SER A 47 -1.85 0.12 10.73
C SER A 47 -2.03 -1.16 11.53
N PRO A 48 -2.49 -2.26 10.90
CA PRO A 48 -2.59 -3.54 11.59
C PRO A 48 -1.19 -4.05 11.98
N GLU A 49 -1.11 -4.80 13.08
CA GLU A 49 0.16 -5.22 13.68
C GLU A 49 1.10 -5.93 12.69
N TRP A 50 0.55 -6.81 11.85
CA TRP A 50 1.33 -7.54 10.84
C TRP A 50 1.98 -6.59 9.82
N LEU A 51 1.33 -5.47 9.48
CA LEU A 51 1.87 -4.48 8.54
C LEU A 51 3.04 -3.72 9.18
N CYS A 52 2.89 -3.37 10.45
CA CYS A 52 3.97 -2.78 11.25
C CYS A 52 5.17 -3.74 11.37
N GLN A 53 4.92 -5.03 11.58
CA GLN A 53 5.98 -6.06 11.65
C GLN A 53 6.75 -6.18 10.32
N VAL A 54 6.05 -6.17 9.16
CA VAL A 54 6.70 -6.20 7.84
C VAL A 54 7.56 -4.95 7.63
N ALA A 55 7.06 -3.76 7.99
CA ALA A 55 7.82 -2.52 7.89
C ALA A 55 9.09 -2.57 8.76
N GLN A 56 8.97 -3.03 10.01
CA GLN A 56 10.12 -3.21 10.91
C GLN A 56 11.17 -4.18 10.37
N GLN A 57 10.75 -5.30 9.77
CA GLN A 57 11.65 -6.27 9.13
C GLN A 57 12.43 -5.69 7.95
N LEU A 58 11.88 -4.66 7.30
CA LEU A 58 12.51 -3.93 6.20
C LEU A 58 13.31 -2.70 6.67
N GLY A 59 13.39 -2.44 7.98
CA GLY A 59 14.04 -1.23 8.50
C GLY A 59 13.27 0.06 8.23
N LEU A 60 12.00 -0.04 7.83
CA LEU A 60 11.10 1.09 7.60
C LEU A 60 10.43 1.45 8.93
N GLY A 61 10.78 2.61 9.49
CA GLY A 61 10.51 2.94 10.89
C GLY A 61 9.03 3.09 11.30
N GLY A 62 8.79 2.75 12.58
CA GLY A 62 7.86 3.41 13.51
C GLY A 62 6.36 3.01 13.53
N PRO A 63 5.73 2.78 14.70
CA PRO A 63 4.30 2.48 14.86
C PRO A 63 3.36 3.67 14.58
N HIS A 64 3.86 4.74 13.94
CA HIS A 64 3.16 6.03 13.73
C HIS A 64 2.74 6.29 12.28
N SER A 65 2.87 5.30 11.42
CA SER A 65 2.52 5.39 10.00
C SER A 65 1.10 4.87 9.75
N THR A 66 0.32 5.59 8.94
CA THR A 66 -0.97 5.08 8.45
C THR A 66 -0.79 3.79 7.66
N ARG A 67 -1.87 3.03 7.52
CA ARG A 67 -1.88 1.83 6.70
C ARG A 67 -1.43 2.12 5.26
N ARG A 68 -1.89 3.24 4.70
CA ARG A 68 -1.51 3.69 3.35
C ARG A 68 -0.02 3.98 3.26
N GLU A 69 0.54 4.69 4.23
CA GLU A 69 1.97 5.04 4.24
C GLU A 69 2.85 3.81 4.37
N LEU A 70 2.55 2.89 5.29
CA LEU A 70 3.32 1.64 5.38
C LEU A 70 3.25 0.85 4.09
N TYR A 71 2.09 0.79 3.43
CA TYR A 71 1.96 0.14 2.15
C TYR A 71 2.85 0.74 1.06
N HIS A 72 2.87 2.07 1.00
CA HIS A 72 3.69 2.80 0.08
C HIS A 72 5.18 2.58 0.35
N LEU A 73 5.61 2.73 1.60
CA LEU A 73 7.01 2.57 2.00
C LEU A 73 7.52 1.15 1.70
N ILE A 74 6.73 0.12 2.03
CA ILE A 74 7.08 -1.27 1.76
C ILE A 74 7.21 -1.50 0.25
N GLU A 75 6.25 -1.05 -0.55
CA GLU A 75 6.28 -1.25 -2.01
C GLU A 75 7.48 -0.53 -2.64
N ALA A 76 7.76 0.70 -2.21
CA ALA A 76 8.89 1.49 -2.67
C ALA A 76 10.23 0.81 -2.33
N GLU A 77 10.38 0.34 -1.08
CA GLU A 77 11.58 -0.35 -0.62
C GLU A 77 11.83 -1.64 -1.41
N LEU A 78 10.79 -2.44 -1.65
CA LEU A 78 10.90 -3.67 -2.43
C LEU A 78 11.27 -3.39 -3.90
N MET A 79 10.79 -2.28 -4.48
CA MET A 79 11.18 -1.84 -5.82
C MET A 79 12.64 -1.39 -5.89
N ILE A 80 13.12 -0.64 -4.90
CA ILE A 80 14.49 -0.13 -4.84
C ILE A 80 15.51 -1.26 -4.62
N THR A 81 15.21 -2.18 -3.70
CA THR A 81 16.10 -3.28 -3.34
C THR A 81 16.12 -4.43 -4.35
N GLY A 82 15.26 -4.40 -5.37
CA GLY A 82 15.20 -5.45 -6.39
C GLY A 82 14.68 -6.78 -5.85
N ARG A 83 13.91 -6.78 -4.76
CA ARG A 83 13.32 -7.97 -4.15
C ARG A 83 12.05 -8.40 -4.90
N GLU A 84 12.24 -8.91 -6.11
CA GLU A 84 11.14 -9.13 -7.08
C GLU A 84 10.08 -10.12 -6.60
N VAL A 85 10.48 -11.20 -5.90
CA VAL A 85 9.53 -12.20 -5.40
C VAL A 85 8.67 -11.59 -4.30
N GLU A 86 9.28 -10.87 -3.36
CA GLU A 86 8.59 -10.19 -2.27
C GLU A 86 7.68 -9.08 -2.80
N LEU A 87 8.12 -8.32 -3.80
CA LEU A 87 7.30 -7.32 -4.48
C LEU A 87 6.08 -7.98 -5.15
N LEU A 88 6.24 -9.14 -5.76
CA LEU A 88 5.11 -9.89 -6.34
C LEU A 88 4.19 -10.48 -5.28
N VAL A 89 4.71 -10.95 -4.14
CA VAL A 89 3.87 -11.36 -3.01
C VAL A 89 3.04 -10.16 -2.52
N TRP A 90 3.67 -9.00 -2.38
CA TRP A 90 3.01 -7.75 -2.01
C TRP A 90 1.89 -7.37 -3.00
N PHE A 91 2.20 -7.47 -4.30
CA PHE A 91 1.24 -7.21 -5.37
C PHE A 91 0.07 -8.19 -5.36
N LEU A 92 0.33 -9.49 -5.23
CA LEU A 92 -0.68 -10.55 -5.17
C LEU A 92 -1.61 -10.37 -3.96
N TYR A 93 -1.08 -9.88 -2.84
CA TYR A 93 -1.90 -9.52 -1.68
C TYR A 93 -2.90 -8.41 -2.01
N GLY A 94 -2.45 -7.34 -2.68
CA GLY A 94 -3.30 -6.26 -3.16
C GLY A 94 -4.38 -6.75 -4.13
N VAL A 95 -4.00 -7.60 -5.09
CA VAL A 95 -4.94 -8.18 -6.07
C VAL A 95 -5.97 -9.07 -5.38
N SER A 96 -5.53 -9.99 -4.53
CA SER A 96 -6.41 -10.90 -3.78
C SER A 96 -7.46 -10.13 -2.96
N ARG A 97 -7.04 -9.08 -2.24
CA ARG A 97 -7.96 -8.16 -1.53
C ARG A 97 -9.02 -7.57 -2.46
N HIS A 98 -8.59 -7.05 -3.61
CA HIS A 98 -9.49 -6.43 -4.57
C HIS A 98 -10.55 -7.43 -5.07
N LEU A 99 -10.15 -8.66 -5.37
CA LEU A 99 -11.06 -9.70 -5.85
C LEU A 99 -12.01 -10.19 -4.74
N GLY A 100 -11.49 -10.44 -3.53
CA GLY A 100 -12.25 -10.98 -2.42
C GLY A 100 -13.19 -9.98 -1.74
N GLY A 101 -13.00 -8.68 -1.96
CA GLY A 101 -13.80 -7.61 -1.35
C GLY A 101 -13.72 -7.57 0.19
N ARG A 102 -12.79 -8.31 0.80
CA ARG A 102 -12.57 -8.34 2.25
C ARG A 102 -11.47 -7.34 2.62
N ALA A 103 -11.81 -6.44 3.52
CA ALA A 103 -10.89 -5.45 4.05
C ALA A 103 -9.90 -6.10 5.04
N TRP A 104 -8.63 -5.73 4.87
CA TRP A 104 -7.53 -5.52 5.83
C TRP A 104 -7.30 -6.36 7.12
N ASP A 105 -8.13 -7.34 7.50
CA ASP A 105 -7.97 -8.01 8.81
C ASP A 105 -6.83 -9.04 8.89
N GLY A 106 -5.98 -9.16 7.87
CA GLY A 106 -4.75 -9.94 7.89
C GLY A 106 -4.55 -10.85 6.67
N PRO A 107 -3.35 -11.42 6.48
CA PRO A 107 -3.09 -12.42 5.44
C PRO A 107 -4.06 -13.61 5.46
N ASP A 108 -4.55 -13.98 6.64
CA ASP A 108 -5.55 -15.03 6.82
C ASP A 108 -6.96 -14.62 6.35
N GLY A 109 -7.25 -13.32 6.30
CA GLY A 109 -8.54 -12.78 5.85
C GLY A 109 -8.75 -12.84 4.33
N SER A 110 -7.67 -13.03 3.57
CA SER A 110 -7.70 -13.17 2.10
C SER A 110 -8.18 -14.55 1.63
N GLY A 111 -8.16 -15.55 2.52
CA GLY A 111 -8.41 -16.95 2.18
C GLY A 111 -7.29 -17.63 1.38
N ILE A 112 -6.19 -16.93 1.09
CA ILE A 112 -5.06 -17.44 0.31
C ILE A 112 -3.84 -17.58 1.22
N SER A 113 -3.40 -18.82 1.44
CA SER A 113 -2.19 -19.05 2.25
C SER A 113 -0.96 -18.33 1.67
N THR A 114 -0.09 -17.85 2.56
CA THR A 114 1.21 -17.24 2.20
C THR A 114 2.04 -18.16 1.30
N THR A 115 2.01 -19.47 1.53
CA THR A 115 2.68 -20.47 0.67
C THR A 115 2.16 -20.46 -0.77
N VAL A 116 0.86 -20.27 -1.00
CA VAL A 116 0.29 -20.17 -2.35
C VAL A 116 0.74 -18.86 -3.02
N MET A 117 0.71 -17.75 -2.29
CA MET A 117 1.17 -16.45 -2.81
C MET A 117 2.65 -16.51 -3.21
N GLU A 118 3.52 -17.07 -2.37
CA GLU A 118 4.94 -17.21 -2.69
C GLU A 118 5.21 -18.09 -3.91
N LYS A 119 4.49 -19.22 -4.04
CA LYS A 119 4.61 -20.09 -5.23
C LYS A 119 4.20 -19.36 -6.50
N LEU A 120 3.11 -18.59 -6.46
CA LEU A 120 2.67 -17.77 -7.58
C LEU A 120 3.66 -16.65 -7.89
N ALA A 121 4.17 -15.95 -6.87
CA ALA A 121 5.16 -14.90 -7.02
C ALA A 121 6.44 -15.43 -7.70
N ARG A 122 6.99 -16.55 -7.24
CA ARG A 122 8.18 -17.17 -7.87
C ARG A 122 7.94 -17.58 -9.33
N ARG A 123 6.72 -18.02 -9.67
CA ARG A 123 6.34 -18.30 -11.07
C ARG A 123 6.29 -17.02 -11.89
N LEU A 124 5.61 -15.99 -11.40
CA LEU A 124 5.43 -14.72 -12.11
C LEU A 124 6.73 -13.92 -12.22
N ALA A 125 7.65 -14.05 -11.27
CA ALA A 125 8.97 -13.40 -11.31
C ALA A 125 9.83 -13.89 -12.49
N ARG A 126 9.56 -15.11 -13.00
CA ARG A 126 10.24 -15.65 -14.19
C ARG A 126 9.72 -15.08 -15.50
N GLU A 127 8.69 -14.25 -15.46
CA GLU A 127 8.06 -13.63 -16.61
C GLU A 127 8.43 -12.13 -16.65
N PRO A 128 9.49 -11.71 -17.38
CA PRO A 128 10.02 -10.35 -17.30
C PRO A 128 8.99 -9.28 -17.66
N TRP A 129 8.03 -9.62 -18.53
CA TRP A 129 6.94 -8.73 -18.94
C TRP A 129 5.90 -8.50 -17.83
N VAL A 130 5.71 -9.44 -16.90
CA VAL A 130 4.87 -9.24 -15.70
C VAL A 130 5.54 -8.21 -14.80
N MET A 131 6.82 -8.39 -14.50
CA MET A 131 7.59 -7.46 -13.67
C MET A 131 7.68 -6.07 -14.28
N ALA A 132 7.92 -5.98 -15.59
CA ALA A 132 7.91 -4.70 -16.29
C ALA A 132 6.55 -4.01 -16.21
N SER A 133 5.45 -4.76 -16.34
CA SER A 133 4.10 -4.20 -16.17
C SER A 133 3.81 -3.79 -14.72
N LEU A 134 4.33 -4.52 -13.73
CA LEU A 134 4.15 -4.22 -12.31
C LEU A 134 4.92 -2.96 -11.91
N LYS A 135 6.18 -2.81 -12.34
CA LYS A 135 7.02 -1.63 -12.03
C LYS A 135 6.49 -0.32 -12.63
N ARG A 136 5.47 -0.37 -13.50
CA ARG A 136 4.77 0.81 -14.02
C ARG A 136 3.67 1.33 -13.09
N TYR A 137 3.31 0.57 -12.06
CA TYR A 137 2.42 1.08 -11.02
C TYR A 137 3.16 2.13 -10.19
N LEU A 138 2.46 3.21 -9.86
CA LEU A 138 2.98 4.15 -8.87
C LEU A 138 2.93 3.45 -7.50
N PRO A 139 3.99 3.60 -6.68
CA PRO A 139 3.98 3.10 -5.31
C PRO A 139 2.70 3.54 -4.56
N GLY A 140 2.09 2.63 -3.80
CA GLY A 140 0.85 2.86 -3.08
C GLY A 140 -0.43 2.75 -3.92
N THR A 141 -0.34 2.61 -5.25
CA THR A 141 -1.54 2.38 -6.09
C THR A 141 -2.06 0.95 -6.02
N VAL A 142 -1.19 -0.01 -5.70
CA VAL A 142 -1.54 -1.42 -5.47
C VAL A 142 -2.48 -1.58 -4.27
N TYR A 143 -2.40 -0.68 -3.28
CA TYR A 143 -3.34 -0.64 -2.14
C TYR A 143 -4.79 -0.33 -2.59
N ARG A 144 -4.99 0.44 -3.68
CA ARG A 144 -6.31 0.89 -4.19
C ARG A 144 -6.61 0.37 -5.60
N PHE A 145 -6.61 -0.93 -5.85
CA PHE A 145 -7.12 -1.40 -7.15
C PHE A 145 -8.60 -1.02 -7.36
N GLY A 146 -8.92 -0.50 -8.56
CA GLY A 146 -10.28 -0.20 -9.00
C GLY A 146 -10.77 1.19 -8.57
N GLY A 147 -10.69 2.17 -9.47
CA GLY A 147 -11.10 3.56 -9.23
C GLY A 147 -10.18 4.54 -9.98
N PHE A 148 -10.03 5.75 -9.44
CA PHE A 148 -9.11 6.79 -9.97
C PHE A 148 -7.62 6.45 -9.74
N TYR A 149 -7.32 5.58 -8.78
CA TYR A 149 -5.98 5.09 -8.43
C TYR A 149 -5.95 3.57 -8.66
N GLY A 150 -4.81 3.00 -9.07
CA GLY A 150 -4.64 1.56 -9.26
C GLY A 150 -5.47 0.95 -10.40
N SER A 151 -4.85 0.74 -11.58
CA SER A 151 -5.54 0.17 -12.73
C SER A 151 -5.67 -1.37 -12.63
N THR A 152 -6.86 -1.89 -12.90
CA THR A 152 -7.12 -3.33 -13.09
C THR A 152 -6.89 -3.78 -14.53
N ASP A 153 -6.62 -2.84 -15.45
CA ASP A 153 -6.49 -3.10 -16.89
C ASP A 153 -5.07 -3.47 -17.30
N THR A 154 -4.11 -3.38 -16.38
CA THR A 154 -2.72 -3.74 -16.68
C THR A 154 -2.56 -5.23 -16.92
N LEU A 155 -1.47 -5.57 -17.61
CA LEU A 155 -1.11 -6.96 -17.85
C LEU A 155 -0.80 -7.68 -16.52
N ALA A 156 0.01 -7.05 -15.65
CA ALA A 156 0.35 -7.63 -14.34
C ALA A 156 -0.88 -7.98 -13.51
N PHE A 157 -1.85 -7.06 -13.43
CA PHE A 157 -3.09 -7.32 -12.68
C PHE A 157 -3.87 -8.48 -13.28
N ARG A 158 -4.14 -8.46 -14.59
CA ARG A 158 -4.94 -9.52 -15.24
C ARG A 158 -4.31 -10.90 -15.10
N VAL A 159 -2.98 -10.98 -15.24
CA VAL A 159 -2.25 -12.25 -15.07
C VAL A 159 -2.26 -12.71 -13.63
N ALA A 160 -2.02 -11.82 -12.67
CA ALA A 160 -2.07 -12.13 -11.24
C ALA A 160 -3.47 -12.57 -10.80
N ALA A 161 -4.51 -11.83 -11.24
CA ALA A 161 -5.90 -12.13 -10.92
C ALA A 161 -6.31 -13.51 -11.43
N ARG A 162 -5.99 -13.83 -12.70
CA ARG A 162 -6.24 -15.15 -13.27
C ARG A 162 -5.49 -16.25 -12.54
N ALA A 163 -4.22 -16.03 -12.19
CA ALA A 163 -3.42 -17.02 -11.47
C ALA A 163 -3.96 -17.29 -10.06
N LEU A 164 -4.53 -16.27 -9.39
CA LEU A 164 -5.19 -16.41 -8.10
C LEU A 164 -6.54 -17.14 -8.25
N GLU A 165 -7.34 -16.81 -9.25
CA GLU A 165 -8.61 -17.47 -9.57
C GLU A 165 -8.41 -18.97 -9.83
N GLU A 166 -7.45 -19.34 -10.69
CA GLU A 166 -7.11 -20.74 -11.00
C GLU A 166 -6.71 -21.55 -9.74
N ARG A 167 -6.18 -20.88 -8.72
CA ARG A 167 -5.71 -21.53 -7.49
C ARG A 167 -6.72 -21.56 -6.35
N THR A 168 -7.67 -20.64 -6.34
CA THR A 168 -8.56 -20.40 -5.20
C THR A 168 -10.04 -20.57 -5.53
N GLY A 169 -10.39 -20.60 -6.82
CA GLY A 169 -11.78 -20.59 -7.28
C GLY A 169 -12.50 -19.26 -7.06
N VAL A 170 -11.81 -18.23 -6.55
CA VAL A 170 -12.39 -16.90 -6.36
C VAL A 170 -12.30 -16.13 -7.67
N ALA A 171 -13.43 -16.08 -8.38
CA ALA A 171 -13.56 -15.26 -9.57
C ALA A 171 -13.47 -13.76 -9.22
N PRO A 172 -12.90 -12.93 -10.10
CA PRO A 172 -12.99 -11.49 -9.97
C PRO A 172 -14.44 -11.06 -9.82
N ARG A 173 -14.74 -10.20 -8.84
CA ARG A 173 -15.97 -9.42 -8.89
C ARG A 173 -15.85 -8.50 -10.10
N THR A 174 -16.32 -8.95 -11.26
CA THR A 174 -16.63 -8.07 -12.37
C THR A 174 -17.61 -7.05 -11.83
N ARG A 175 -17.17 -5.81 -11.63
CA ARG A 175 -18.10 -4.69 -11.54
C ARG A 175 -18.88 -4.75 -12.83
N GLU A 176 -20.13 -5.20 -12.78
CA GLU A 176 -21.09 -4.82 -13.79
C GLU A 176 -20.97 -3.30 -13.89
N SER A 177 -20.58 -2.83 -15.07
CA SER A 177 -20.63 -1.42 -15.40
C SER A 177 -22.11 -1.04 -15.38
N GLY A 178 -22.58 -0.67 -14.20
CA GLY A 178 -23.83 0.03 -14.00
C GLY A 178 -23.71 1.36 -14.73
N ARG A 179 -24.02 1.35 -16.03
CA ARG A 179 -24.50 2.52 -16.74
C ARG A 179 -25.72 3.03 -15.97
N ARG A 180 -25.56 4.16 -15.28
CA ARG A 180 -26.60 5.16 -15.09
C ARG A 180 -25.95 6.53 -15.15
#